data_AF-T0S6T8-F1
#
_entry.id   AF-T0S6T8-F1
#
_cell.length_a   1.000
_cell.length_b   1.000
_cell.length_c   1.000
_cell.angle_alpha   90.00
_cell.angle_beta   90.00
_cell.angle_gamma   90.00
#
_symmetry.space_group_name_H-M   'P 1'
#
loop_
_entity.id
_entity.type
_entity.pdbx_description
1 polymer ?
#
loop_
_entity_poly.entity_id
_entity_poly.type
_entity_poly.pdbx_seq_one_letter_code
_entity_poly.pdbx_strand_id
1 'polypeptide(L)'
;MNHLDLPLDQHLEGVDRALATWTETEKSRIEDAQRACVSEVAKDEQELRQLQERQASLQANAKTAEASREQQKRSIHGRENELRGLQAQVLKVEPVLAGLKSREALHRGNVAMVNEESARMTQAHQTVVDELMKGIHMYQKLGLVIDRKGESNLGFVFTQIDPQNPAREFSFALRMHERQDVFAVEHCVPDVADAPILLDQLNQTGNMSAFVRAMRQRYKSLV
;
A
#
# COMPACT_ATOMS: atom_id res chain seq x y z
N MET A 1 -134.88 41.36 28.03
CA MET A 1 -133.72 40.66 28.64
C MET A 1 -132.51 40.99 27.77
N ASN A 2 -131.42 41.44 28.40
CA ASN A 2 -130.03 41.27 27.92
C ASN A 2 -129.43 42.34 27.00
N HIS A 3 -128.99 43.42 27.64
CA HIS A 3 -127.62 43.98 27.65
C HIS A 3 -126.77 44.01 26.35
N LEU A 4 -126.56 45.26 25.93
CA LEU A 4 -125.31 45.91 25.44
C LEU A 4 -124.95 45.74 23.96
N ASP A 5 -125.61 46.53 23.11
CA ASP A 5 -125.07 47.01 21.84
C ASP A 5 -123.88 47.96 22.12
N LEU A 6 -122.67 47.49 21.83
CA LEU A 6 -121.47 48.33 21.72
C LEU A 6 -121.50 49.03 20.35
N PRO A 7 -121.21 50.34 20.24
CA PRO A 7 -121.30 51.06 18.98
C PRO A 7 -120.32 50.47 17.95
N LEU A 8 -120.82 50.21 16.73
CA LEU A 8 -120.11 49.62 15.60
C LEU A 8 -118.71 50.24 15.36
N ASP A 9 -118.57 51.53 15.67
CA ASP A 9 -117.31 52.29 15.59
C ASP A 9 -116.21 51.73 16.51
N GLN A 10 -116.53 51.27 17.72
CA GLN A 10 -115.55 50.67 18.63
C GLN A 10 -115.09 49.29 18.16
N HIS A 11 -115.96 48.54 17.47
CA HIS A 11 -115.60 47.26 16.86
C HIS A 11 -114.70 47.48 15.63
N LEU A 12 -114.99 48.48 14.80
CA LEU A 12 -114.16 48.84 13.65
C LEU A 12 -112.77 49.33 14.09
N GLU A 13 -112.67 50.21 15.10
CA GLU A 13 -111.39 50.64 15.68
C GLU A 13 -110.61 49.49 16.35
N GLY A 14 -111.31 48.48 16.88
CA GLY A 14 -110.70 47.27 17.42
C GLY A 14 -110.12 46.38 16.32
N VAL A 15 -110.85 46.20 15.23
CA VAL A 15 -110.42 45.45 14.05
C VAL A 15 -109.25 46.15 13.35
N ASP A 16 -109.29 47.46 13.17
CA ASP A 16 -108.20 48.23 12.56
C ASP A 16 -106.93 48.18 13.40
N ARG A 17 -107.03 48.29 14.74
CA ARG A 17 -105.87 48.12 15.63
C ARG A 17 -105.32 46.70 15.59
N ALA A 18 -106.18 45.68 15.58
CA ALA A 18 -105.75 44.28 15.49
C ALA A 18 -105.12 43.96 14.13
N LEU A 19 -105.63 44.54 13.05
CA LEU A 19 -105.07 44.39 11.71
C LEU A 19 -103.74 45.13 11.59
N ALA A 20 -103.61 46.32 12.15
CA ALA A 20 -102.35 47.07 12.18
C ALA A 20 -101.27 46.35 12.99
N THR A 21 -101.61 45.81 14.17
CA THR A 21 -100.65 45.05 14.99
C THR A 21 -100.29 43.71 14.33
N TRP A 22 -101.24 43.03 13.70
CA TRP A 22 -100.96 41.83 12.91
C TRP A 22 -100.05 42.14 11.71
N THR A 23 -100.34 43.21 10.97
CA THR A 23 -99.53 43.64 9.81
C THR A 23 -98.11 44.01 10.23
N GLU A 24 -97.95 44.74 11.34
CA GLU A 24 -96.62 45.10 11.85
C GLU A 24 -95.86 43.86 12.39
N THR A 25 -96.57 42.92 13.01
CA THR A 25 -95.98 41.66 13.48
C THR A 25 -95.52 40.81 12.29
N GLU A 26 -96.34 40.68 11.24
CA GLU A 26 -95.99 39.89 10.07
C GLU A 26 -94.86 40.53 9.25
N LYS A 27 -94.86 41.87 9.15
CA LYS A 27 -93.75 42.64 8.59
C LYS A 27 -92.45 42.40 9.37
N SER A 28 -92.50 42.52 10.70
CA SER A 28 -91.35 42.24 11.57
C SER A 28 -90.83 40.80 11.41
N ARG A 29 -91.73 39.81 11.30
CA ARG A 29 -91.37 38.41 11.03
C ARG A 29 -90.68 38.22 9.69
N ILE A 30 -91.15 38.90 8.64
CA ILE A 30 -90.52 38.85 7.31
C ILE A 30 -89.14 39.53 7.35
N GLU A 31 -89.02 40.67 8.02
CA GLU A 31 -87.73 41.36 8.19
C GLU A 31 -86.72 40.53 9.00
N ASP A 32 -87.17 39.84 10.05
CA ASP A 32 -86.35 38.90 10.82
C ASP A 32 -85.90 37.70 9.98
N ALA A 33 -86.82 37.09 9.23
CA ALA A 33 -86.51 35.99 8.32
C ALA A 33 -85.54 36.43 7.21
N GLN A 34 -85.71 37.65 6.68
CA GLN A 34 -84.81 38.24 5.69
C GLN A 34 -83.42 38.48 6.30
N ARG A 35 -83.32 39.04 7.50
CA ARG A 35 -82.04 39.24 8.21
C ARG A 35 -81.33 37.93 8.49
N ALA A 36 -82.07 36.91 8.94
CA ALA A 36 -81.52 35.58 9.18
C ALA A 36 -81.00 34.96 7.88
N CYS A 37 -81.77 35.01 6.79
CA CYS A 37 -81.35 34.50 5.48
C CYS A 37 -80.09 35.21 4.96
N VAL A 38 -80.04 36.54 5.03
CA VAL A 38 -78.86 37.32 4.62
C VAL A 38 -77.62 36.95 5.46
N SER A 39 -77.80 36.76 6.77
CA SER A 39 -76.71 36.34 7.65
C SER A 39 -76.19 34.94 7.29
N GLU A 40 -77.07 33.98 7.01
CA GLU A 40 -76.64 32.62 6.64
C GLU A 40 -75.98 32.59 5.27
N VAL A 41 -76.52 33.29 4.27
CA VAL A 41 -75.89 33.42 2.95
C VAL A 41 -74.50 34.05 3.06
N ALA A 42 -74.33 35.06 3.90
CA ALA A 42 -73.01 35.67 4.11
C ALA A 42 -72.00 34.70 4.76
N LYS A 43 -72.44 33.82 5.66
CA LYS A 43 -71.58 32.76 6.25
C LYS A 43 -71.21 31.72 5.21
N ASP A 44 -72.18 31.22 4.44
CA ASP A 44 -71.96 30.24 3.38
C ASP A 44 -70.99 30.78 2.31
N GLU A 45 -71.14 32.06 1.93
CA GLU A 45 -70.21 32.72 1.01
C GLU A 45 -68.78 32.80 1.58
N GLN A 46 -68.63 33.07 2.88
CA GLN A 46 -67.34 33.10 3.55
C GLN A 46 -66.71 31.70 3.61
N GLU A 47 -67.49 30.67 3.96
CA GLU A 47 -67.03 29.28 3.98
C GLU A 47 -66.63 28.80 2.58
N LEU A 48 -67.41 29.14 1.55
CA LEU A 48 -67.09 28.82 0.17
C LEU A 48 -65.76 29.45 -0.27
N ARG A 49 -65.51 30.72 0.08
CA ARG A 49 -64.22 31.38 -0.20
C ARG A 49 -63.06 30.67 0.50
N GLN A 50 -63.20 30.32 1.77
CA GLN A 50 -62.16 29.60 2.51
C GLN A 50 -61.88 28.21 1.91
N LEU A 51 -62.93 27.50 1.50
CA LEU A 51 -62.79 26.20 0.83
C LEU A 51 -62.08 26.34 -0.53
N GLN A 52 -62.38 27.39 -1.30
CA GLN A 52 -61.71 27.66 -2.58
C GLN A 52 -60.22 27.98 -2.39
N GLU A 53 -59.87 28.82 -1.40
CA GLU A 53 -58.48 29.12 -1.07
C GLU A 53 -57.71 27.86 -0.60
N ARG A 54 -58.36 27.04 0.24
CA ARG A 54 -57.81 25.76 0.69
C ARG A 54 -57.62 24.78 -0.47
N GLN A 55 -58.57 24.71 -1.40
CA GLN A 55 -58.44 23.87 -2.59
C GLN A 55 -57.26 24.35 -3.46
N ALA A 56 -57.13 25.65 -3.69
CA ALA A 56 -56.04 26.22 -4.48
C ALA A 56 -54.67 25.94 -3.84
N SER A 57 -54.53 26.14 -2.54
CA SER A 57 -53.29 25.84 -1.81
C SER A 57 -52.94 24.35 -1.82
N LEU A 58 -53.91 23.45 -1.64
CA LEU A 58 -53.69 22.01 -1.74
C LEU A 58 -53.26 21.60 -3.15
N GLN A 59 -53.85 22.17 -4.19
CA GLN A 59 -53.44 21.92 -5.58
C GLN A 59 -52.01 22.41 -5.86
N ALA A 60 -51.62 23.58 -5.34
CA ALA A 60 -50.25 24.09 -5.46
C ALA A 60 -49.24 23.19 -4.73
N ASN A 61 -49.58 22.73 -3.53
CA ASN A 61 -48.75 21.81 -2.76
C ASN A 61 -48.61 20.44 -3.46
N ALA A 62 -49.71 19.91 -4.01
CA ALA A 62 -49.68 18.65 -4.75
C ALA A 62 -48.77 18.73 -5.98
N LYS A 63 -48.84 19.83 -6.76
CA LYS A 63 -47.94 20.07 -7.90
C LYS A 63 -46.47 20.14 -7.48
N THR A 64 -46.19 20.86 -6.38
CA THR A 64 -44.82 20.98 -5.84
C THR A 64 -44.29 19.62 -5.35
N ALA A 65 -45.13 18.85 -4.64
CA ALA A 65 -44.77 17.52 -4.16
C ALA A 65 -44.52 16.55 -5.31
N GLU A 66 -45.32 16.62 -6.38
CA GLU A 66 -45.14 15.79 -7.57
C GLU A 66 -43.84 16.13 -8.32
N ALA A 67 -43.53 17.42 -8.49
CA ALA A 67 -42.26 17.85 -9.08
C ALA A 67 -41.05 17.38 -8.26
N SER A 68 -41.11 17.50 -6.93
CA SER A 68 -40.07 17.02 -6.02
C SER A 68 -39.90 15.50 -6.11
N ARG A 69 -41.00 14.75 -6.13
CA ARG A 69 -40.98 13.28 -6.28
C ARG A 69 -40.33 12.86 -7.60
N GLU A 70 -40.64 13.55 -8.69
CA GLU A 70 -40.06 13.26 -10.01
C GLU A 70 -38.55 13.57 -10.03
N GLN A 71 -38.14 14.68 -9.42
CA GLN A 71 -36.71 15.00 -9.25
C GLN A 71 -35.98 13.94 -8.42
N GLN A 72 -36.58 13.49 -7.32
CA GLN A 72 -36.03 12.43 -6.48
C GLN A 72 -35.88 11.12 -7.24
N LYS A 73 -36.89 10.71 -8.02
CA LYS A 73 -36.82 9.51 -8.88
C LYS A 73 -35.66 9.57 -9.86
N ARG A 74 -35.46 10.71 -10.53
CA ARG A 74 -34.32 10.91 -11.44
C ARG A 74 -32.98 10.82 -10.71
N SER A 75 -32.88 11.39 -9.51
CA SER A 75 -31.68 11.29 -8.69
C SER A 75 -31.39 9.86 -8.23
N ILE A 76 -32.42 9.10 -7.84
CA ILE A 76 -32.28 7.68 -7.47
C ILE A 76 -31.76 6.89 -8.66
N HIS A 77 -32.38 7.07 -9.84
CA HIS A 77 -31.95 6.39 -11.05
C HIS A 77 -30.50 6.72 -11.44
N GLY A 78 -30.09 7.98 -11.31
CA GLY A 78 -28.70 8.40 -11.52
C GLY A 78 -27.73 7.67 -10.58
N ARG A 79 -28.06 7.58 -9.29
CA ARG A 79 -27.25 6.88 -8.28
C ARG A 79 -27.21 5.38 -8.51
N GLU A 80 -28.30 4.76 -8.94
CA GLU A 80 -28.34 3.33 -9.29
C GLU A 80 -27.41 3.01 -10.46
N ASN A 81 -27.36 3.89 -11.46
CA ASN A 81 -26.45 3.73 -12.60
C ASN A 81 -24.98 3.89 -12.16
N GLU A 82 -24.69 4.85 -11.29
CA GLU A 82 -23.35 5.03 -10.72
C GLU A 82 -22.92 3.83 -9.88
N LEU A 83 -23.78 3.34 -8.99
CA LEU A 83 -23.54 2.13 -8.20
C LEU A 83 -23.25 0.91 -9.08
N ARG A 84 -24.01 0.73 -10.16
CA ARG A 84 -23.77 -0.34 -11.15
C ARG A 84 -22.39 -0.19 -11.81
N GLY A 85 -22.02 1.04 -12.17
CA GLY A 85 -20.70 1.34 -12.74
C GLY A 85 -19.56 0.99 -11.78
N LEU A 86 -19.70 1.38 -10.51
CA LEU A 86 -18.72 1.08 -9.47
C LEU A 86 -18.62 -0.42 -9.17
N GLN A 87 -19.76 -1.13 -9.09
CA GLN A 87 -19.77 -2.59 -8.94
C GLN A 87 -19.05 -3.30 -10.09
N ALA A 88 -19.26 -2.86 -11.33
CA ALA A 88 -18.56 -3.40 -12.49
C ALA A 88 -17.04 -3.13 -12.43
N GLN A 89 -16.61 -2.00 -11.87
CA GLN A 89 -15.19 -1.72 -11.65
C GLN A 89 -14.59 -2.62 -10.57
N VAL A 90 -15.28 -2.82 -9.45
CA VAL A 90 -14.85 -3.73 -8.38
C VAL A 90 -14.63 -5.14 -8.93
N LEU A 91 -15.59 -5.68 -9.69
CA LEU A 91 -15.48 -7.01 -10.31
C LEU A 91 -14.31 -7.13 -11.30
N LYS A 92 -13.89 -6.03 -11.93
CA LYS A 92 -12.71 -6.03 -12.81
C LYS A 92 -11.39 -6.00 -12.04
N VAL A 93 -11.33 -5.26 -10.94
CA VAL A 93 -10.08 -5.05 -10.19
C VAL A 93 -9.79 -6.22 -9.25
N GLU A 94 -10.82 -6.84 -8.68
CA GLU A 94 -10.69 -7.94 -7.73
C GLU A 94 -9.81 -9.12 -8.22
N PRO A 95 -10.01 -9.69 -9.44
CA PRO A 95 -9.16 -10.77 -9.92
C PRO A 95 -7.72 -10.30 -10.19
N VAL A 96 -7.52 -9.05 -10.62
CA VAL A 96 -6.18 -8.48 -10.83
C VAL A 96 -5.45 -8.36 -9.50
N LEU A 97 -6.13 -7.87 -8.45
CA LEU A 97 -5.56 -7.76 -7.11
C LEU A 97 -5.20 -9.14 -6.54
N ALA A 98 -6.08 -10.14 -6.71
CA ALA A 98 -5.81 -11.51 -6.30
C ALA A 98 -4.58 -12.09 -7.02
N GLY A 99 -4.47 -11.89 -8.34
CA GLY A 99 -3.32 -12.32 -9.13
C GLY A 99 -2.02 -11.64 -8.70
N LEU A 100 -2.05 -10.33 -8.45
CA LEU A 100 -0.89 -9.58 -7.96
C LEU A 100 -0.42 -10.07 -6.59
N LYS A 101 -1.35 -10.29 -5.65
CA LYS A 101 -1.03 -10.85 -4.32
C LYS A 101 -0.38 -12.23 -4.40
N SER A 102 -0.90 -13.10 -5.28
CA SER A 102 -0.33 -14.44 -5.49
C SER A 102 1.10 -14.34 -6.05
N ARG A 103 1.32 -13.46 -7.03
CA ARG A 103 2.65 -13.24 -7.63
C ARG A 103 3.64 -12.61 -6.65
N GLU A 104 3.19 -11.68 -5.82
CA GLU A 104 4.00 -11.10 -4.74
C GLU A 104 4.45 -12.17 -3.74
N ALA A 105 3.54 -13.05 -3.31
CA ALA A 105 3.87 -14.15 -2.41
C ALA A 105 4.91 -15.11 -3.01
N LEU A 106 4.78 -15.44 -4.31
CA LEU A 106 5.75 -16.26 -5.02
C LEU A 106 7.14 -15.60 -5.09
N HIS A 107 7.21 -14.34 -5.49
CA HIS A 107 8.47 -13.62 -5.58
C HIS A 107 9.14 -13.46 -4.21
N ARG A 108 8.37 -13.21 -3.16
CA ARG A 108 8.88 -13.15 -1.79
C ARG A 108 9.49 -14.48 -1.36
N GLY A 109 8.85 -15.60 -1.71
CA GLY A 109 9.40 -16.94 -1.48
C GLY A 109 10.72 -17.18 -2.22
N ASN A 110 10.77 -16.82 -3.51
CA ASN A 110 11.98 -16.97 -4.32
C ASN A 110 13.15 -16.13 -3.80
N VAL A 111 12.89 -14.87 -3.41
CA VAL A 111 13.91 -14.00 -2.83
C VAL A 111 14.43 -14.58 -1.50
N ALA A 112 13.54 -15.10 -0.65
CA ALA A 112 13.96 -15.74 0.60
C ALA A 112 14.88 -16.95 0.34
N MET A 113 14.53 -17.80 -0.62
CA MET A 113 15.31 -18.98 -0.98
C MET A 113 16.69 -18.61 -1.54
N VAL A 114 16.76 -17.65 -2.47
CA VAL A 114 18.04 -17.18 -3.04
C VAL A 114 18.92 -16.54 -1.97
N ASN A 115 18.35 -15.75 -1.07
CA ASN A 115 19.10 -15.15 0.03
C ASN A 115 19.67 -16.23 0.97
N GLU A 116 18.89 -17.26 1.28
CA GLU A 116 19.36 -18.36 2.12
C GLU A 116 20.48 -19.15 1.45
N GLU A 117 20.35 -19.48 0.16
CA GLU A 117 21.40 -20.15 -0.61
C GLU A 117 22.67 -19.32 -0.69
N SER A 118 22.54 -18.02 -0.98
CA SER A 118 23.67 -17.09 -1.01
C SER A 118 24.37 -16.98 0.35
N ALA A 119 23.60 -16.96 1.45
CA ALA A 119 24.15 -16.93 2.80
C ALA A 119 24.93 -18.21 3.12
N ARG A 120 24.37 -19.38 2.78
CA ARG A 120 25.06 -20.68 2.94
C ARG A 120 26.35 -20.74 2.12
N MET A 121 26.31 -20.31 0.86
CA MET A 121 27.49 -20.30 -0.01
C MET A 121 28.57 -19.36 0.51
N THR A 122 28.18 -18.16 0.96
CA THR A 122 29.12 -17.18 1.54
C THR A 122 29.76 -17.73 2.81
N GLN A 123 28.99 -18.37 3.69
CA GLN A 123 29.51 -18.96 4.92
C GLN A 123 30.48 -20.11 4.64
N ALA A 124 30.14 -21.01 3.70
CA ALA A 124 31.02 -22.08 3.27
C ALA A 124 32.32 -21.53 2.67
N HIS A 125 32.22 -20.52 1.81
CA HIS A 125 33.39 -19.86 1.22
C HIS A 125 34.27 -19.21 2.29
N GLN A 126 33.66 -18.48 3.24
CA GLN A 126 34.40 -17.86 4.33
C GLN A 126 35.16 -18.89 5.17
N THR A 127 34.55 -20.06 5.41
CA THR A 127 35.20 -21.12 6.20
C THR A 127 36.44 -21.65 5.49
N VAL A 128 36.36 -21.86 4.17
CA VAL A 128 37.52 -22.29 3.35
C VAL A 128 38.60 -21.21 3.35
N VAL A 129 38.23 -19.94 3.17
CA VAL A 129 39.18 -18.82 3.23
C VAL A 129 39.88 -18.77 4.59
N ASP A 130 39.14 -18.91 5.68
CA ASP A 130 39.70 -18.90 7.04
C ASP A 130 40.69 -20.05 7.26
N GLU A 131 40.39 -21.25 6.75
CA GLU A 131 41.31 -22.39 6.82
C GLU A 131 42.58 -22.17 5.99
N LEU A 132 42.45 -21.64 4.77
CA LEU A 132 43.59 -21.32 3.92
C LEU A 132 44.47 -20.22 4.54
N MET A 133 43.86 -19.17 5.11
CA MET A 133 44.58 -18.12 5.82
C MET A 133 45.31 -18.65 7.05
N LYS A 134 44.69 -19.56 7.83
CA LYS A 134 45.38 -20.25 8.93
C LYS A 134 46.60 -21.02 8.41
N GLY A 135 46.46 -21.73 7.29
CA GLY A 135 47.57 -22.41 6.64
C GLY A 135 48.72 -21.47 6.27
N ILE A 136 48.41 -20.35 5.59
CA ILE A 136 49.40 -19.32 5.23
C ILE A 136 50.10 -18.79 6.49
N HIS A 137 49.35 -18.48 7.55
CA HIS A 137 49.92 -17.98 8.80
C HIS A 137 50.82 -19.02 9.51
N MET A 138 50.49 -20.31 9.41
CA MET A 138 51.37 -21.38 9.90
C MET A 138 52.68 -21.45 9.11
N TYR A 139 52.65 -21.30 7.79
CA TYR A 139 53.87 -21.26 6.97
C TYR A 139 54.73 -20.02 7.28
N GLN A 140 54.11 -18.85 7.49
CA GLN A 140 54.82 -17.64 7.89
C GLN A 140 55.59 -17.83 9.21
N LYS A 141 55.03 -18.58 10.17
CA LYS A 141 55.73 -18.91 11.43
C LYS A 141 57.00 -19.72 11.22
N LEU A 142 57.11 -20.50 10.14
CA LEU A 142 58.31 -21.24 9.79
C LEU A 142 59.43 -20.33 9.24
N GLY A 143 59.17 -19.02 9.10
CA GLY A 143 60.07 -18.09 8.43
C GLY A 143 60.11 -18.36 6.93
N LEU A 144 58.99 -18.73 6.32
CA LEU A 144 58.87 -18.94 4.88
C LEU A 144 57.64 -18.19 4.36
N VAL A 145 57.86 -17.33 3.36
CA VAL A 145 56.83 -16.65 2.60
C VAL A 145 56.97 -17.08 1.14
N ILE A 146 55.85 -17.45 0.51
CA ILE A 146 55.79 -17.82 -0.90
C ILE A 146 54.89 -16.81 -1.59
N ASP A 147 55.46 -16.03 -2.51
CA ASP A 147 54.75 -14.98 -3.22
C ASP A 147 54.77 -15.23 -4.72
N ARG A 148 53.70 -14.87 -5.41
CA ARG A 148 53.68 -14.90 -6.88
C ARG A 148 54.41 -13.67 -7.42
N LYS A 149 55.51 -13.87 -8.15
CA LYS A 149 56.28 -12.81 -8.82
C LYS A 149 56.00 -12.82 -10.32
N GLY A 150 54.91 -12.18 -10.75
CA GLY A 150 54.50 -12.14 -12.16
C GLY A 150 53.65 -13.35 -12.60
N GLU A 151 53.58 -13.63 -13.90
CA GLU A 151 52.65 -14.65 -14.43
C GLU A 151 53.09 -16.09 -14.10
N SER A 152 54.39 -16.42 -14.23
CA SER A 152 54.87 -17.81 -14.09
C SER A 152 56.07 -17.97 -13.15
N ASN A 153 56.31 -17.00 -12.24
CA ASN A 153 57.36 -17.11 -11.23
C ASN A 153 56.81 -17.17 -9.81
N LEU A 154 57.36 -18.09 -9.01
CA LEU A 154 57.13 -18.24 -7.58
C LEU A 154 58.36 -17.74 -6.83
N GLY A 155 58.22 -16.68 -6.05
CA GLY A 155 59.23 -16.21 -5.12
C GLY A 155 59.13 -16.93 -3.79
N PHE A 156 60.26 -17.40 -3.28
CA PHE A 156 60.41 -17.97 -1.95
C PHE A 156 61.30 -17.03 -1.14
N VAL A 157 60.81 -16.59 0.01
CA VAL A 157 61.55 -15.73 0.94
C VAL A 157 61.62 -16.43 2.27
N PHE A 158 62.83 -16.70 2.73
CA PHE A 158 63.10 -17.22 4.06
C PHE A 158 63.56 -16.12 5.00
N THR A 159 63.10 -16.21 6.24
CA THR A 159 63.57 -15.44 7.39
C THR A 159 63.89 -16.40 8.53
N GLN A 160 64.38 -15.89 9.67
CA GLN A 160 64.74 -16.70 10.84
C GLN A 160 65.81 -17.76 10.55
N ILE A 161 66.72 -17.47 9.61
CA ILE A 161 67.89 -18.31 9.32
C ILE A 161 69.10 -17.81 10.11
N ASP A 162 69.33 -16.50 10.09
CA ASP A 162 70.45 -15.84 10.74
C ASP A 162 70.16 -15.63 12.24
N PRO A 163 70.90 -16.28 13.18
CA PRO A 163 70.67 -16.13 14.61
C PRO A 163 70.96 -14.72 15.15
N GLN A 164 71.85 -13.97 14.48
CA GLN A 164 72.21 -12.60 14.87
C GLN A 164 71.21 -11.57 14.32
N ASN A 165 70.60 -11.87 13.17
CA ASN A 165 69.55 -11.05 12.58
C ASN A 165 68.38 -11.90 12.03
N PRO A 166 67.42 -12.31 12.89
CA PRO A 166 66.30 -13.15 12.48
C PRO A 166 65.40 -12.55 11.40
N ALA A 167 65.41 -11.23 11.21
CA ALA A 167 64.65 -10.53 10.18
C ALA A 167 65.34 -10.53 8.80
N ARG A 168 66.60 -10.98 8.71
CA ARG A 168 67.34 -11.05 7.45
C ARG A 168 66.65 -12.00 6.48
N GLU A 169 66.43 -11.52 5.26
CA GLU A 169 65.77 -12.26 4.19
C GLU A 169 66.77 -12.99 3.30
N PHE A 170 66.42 -14.24 2.95
CA PHE A 170 67.13 -15.08 1.97
C PHE A 170 66.10 -15.52 0.94
N SER A 171 66.30 -15.20 -0.32
CA SER A 171 65.24 -15.39 -1.32
C SER A 171 65.73 -16.01 -2.61
N PHE A 172 64.84 -16.73 -3.28
CA PHE A 172 65.04 -17.19 -4.65
C PHE A 172 63.68 -17.19 -5.36
N ALA A 173 63.67 -17.12 -6.69
CA ALA A 173 62.48 -17.27 -7.50
C ALA A 173 62.60 -18.54 -8.36
N LEU A 174 61.49 -19.24 -8.55
CA LEU A 174 61.36 -20.34 -9.51
C LEU A 174 60.47 -19.89 -10.65
N ARG A 175 61.00 -19.93 -11.87
CA ARG A 175 60.24 -19.79 -13.11
C ARG A 175 59.89 -21.18 -13.62
N MET A 176 58.64 -21.39 -13.98
CA MET A 176 58.20 -22.63 -14.65
C MET A 176 58.11 -22.39 -16.16
N HIS A 177 58.78 -23.22 -16.96
CA HIS A 177 58.70 -23.16 -18.41
C HIS A 177 57.54 -24.03 -18.92
N GLU A 178 56.42 -23.38 -19.30
CA GLU A 178 55.17 -24.05 -19.72
C GLU A 178 55.32 -25.09 -20.85
N ARG A 179 56.33 -24.94 -21.71
CA ARG A 179 56.55 -25.85 -22.86
C ARG A 179 57.37 -27.10 -22.55
N GLN A 180 58.18 -27.05 -21.50
CA GLN A 180 59.14 -28.11 -21.18
C GLN A 180 58.88 -28.78 -19.83
N ASP A 181 57.98 -28.20 -19.01
CA ASP A 181 57.71 -28.63 -17.63
C ASP A 181 58.99 -28.67 -16.76
N VAL A 182 59.89 -27.72 -17.02
CA VAL A 182 61.18 -27.57 -16.34
C VAL A 182 61.18 -26.30 -15.51
N PHE A 183 61.73 -26.39 -14.30
CA PHE A 183 61.96 -25.28 -13.39
C PHE A 183 63.31 -24.62 -13.66
N ALA A 184 63.34 -23.29 -13.58
CA ALA A 184 64.56 -22.49 -13.58
C ALA A 184 64.61 -21.61 -12.31
N VAL A 185 65.77 -21.56 -11.66
CA VAL A 185 65.99 -20.65 -10.52
C VAL A 185 66.43 -19.28 -11.04
N GLU A 186 65.77 -18.24 -10.56
CA GLU A 186 66.10 -16.84 -10.84
C GLU A 186 66.21 -16.05 -9.53
N HIS A 187 66.97 -14.95 -9.54
CA HIS A 187 67.04 -14.01 -8.42
C HIS A 187 67.35 -14.69 -7.06
N CYS A 188 68.38 -15.53 -7.02
CA CYS A 188 68.89 -16.18 -5.81
C CYS A 188 69.76 -15.19 -5.01
N VAL A 189 69.37 -14.87 -3.78
CA VAL A 189 70.07 -13.90 -2.93
C VAL A 189 70.05 -14.40 -1.49
N PRO A 190 71.22 -14.67 -0.85
CA PRO A 190 72.58 -14.74 -1.42
C PRO A 190 72.75 -15.89 -2.44
N ASP A 191 73.76 -15.81 -3.30
CA ASP A 191 74.01 -16.88 -4.27
C ASP A 191 74.43 -18.20 -3.58
N VAL A 192 73.85 -19.31 -4.04
CA VAL A 192 74.12 -20.65 -3.53
C VAL A 192 74.81 -21.46 -4.63
N ALA A 193 76.08 -21.81 -4.42
CA ALA A 193 76.90 -22.52 -5.43
C ALA A 193 76.28 -23.85 -5.89
N ASP A 194 75.62 -24.56 -4.98
CA ASP A 194 75.01 -25.88 -5.24
C ASP A 194 73.59 -25.79 -5.79
N ALA A 195 73.06 -24.59 -6.05
CA ALA A 195 71.69 -24.40 -6.57
C ALA A 195 71.42 -25.13 -7.90
N PRO A 196 72.35 -25.19 -8.89
CA PRO A 196 72.11 -25.91 -10.14
C PRO A 196 71.92 -27.41 -9.93
N ILE A 197 72.68 -28.03 -9.02
CA ILE A 197 72.57 -29.46 -8.72
C ILE A 197 71.23 -29.78 -8.08
N LEU A 198 70.77 -28.90 -7.17
CA LEU A 198 69.46 -29.03 -6.54
C LEU A 198 68.32 -28.84 -7.56
N LEU A 199 68.51 -27.95 -8.54
CA LEU A 199 67.55 -27.72 -9.62
C LEU A 199 67.43 -28.93 -10.55
N ASP A 200 68.54 -29.58 -10.88
CA ASP A 200 68.52 -30.82 -11.67
C ASP A 200 67.77 -31.94 -10.94
N GLN A 201 67.97 -32.06 -9.62
CA GLN A 201 67.22 -33.00 -8.78
C GLN A 201 65.72 -32.65 -8.72
N LEU A 202 65.37 -31.37 -8.66
CA LEU A 202 63.98 -30.92 -8.70
C LEU A 202 63.33 -31.28 -10.04
N ASN A 203 64.00 -31.03 -11.16
CA ASN A 203 63.51 -31.34 -12.50
C ASN A 203 63.40 -32.85 -12.76
N GLN A 204 64.22 -33.68 -12.10
CA GLN A 204 64.14 -35.14 -12.21
C GLN A 204 63.05 -35.76 -11.31
N THR A 205 62.86 -35.23 -10.10
CA THR A 205 61.98 -35.85 -9.08
C THR A 205 60.63 -35.16 -8.92
N GLY A 206 60.50 -33.91 -9.38
CA GLY A 206 59.34 -33.05 -9.12
C GLY A 206 59.14 -32.68 -7.64
N ASN A 207 60.08 -33.00 -6.75
CA ASN A 207 59.88 -32.86 -5.31
C ASN A 207 60.26 -31.45 -4.80
N MET A 208 59.31 -30.52 -4.94
CA MET A 208 59.47 -29.12 -4.49
C MET A 208 59.81 -29.02 -3.00
N SER A 209 59.18 -29.85 -2.16
CA SER A 209 59.40 -29.83 -0.70
C SER A 209 60.83 -30.20 -0.32
N ALA A 210 61.43 -31.18 -1.00
CA ALA A 210 62.83 -31.55 -0.78
C ALA A 210 63.78 -30.43 -1.22
N PHE A 211 63.50 -29.80 -2.36
CA PHE A 211 64.28 -28.68 -2.89
C PHE A 211 64.27 -27.47 -1.94
N VAL A 212 63.09 -27.03 -1.50
CA VAL A 212 62.93 -25.89 -0.57
C VAL A 212 63.69 -26.15 0.75
N ARG A 213 63.64 -27.37 1.28
CA ARG A 213 64.38 -27.76 2.49
C ARG A 213 65.89 -27.73 2.26
N ALA A 214 66.36 -28.25 1.13
CA ALA A 214 67.77 -28.23 0.77
C ALA A 214 68.29 -26.79 0.63
N MET A 215 67.55 -25.92 -0.08
CA MET A 215 67.87 -24.49 -0.21
C MET A 215 67.97 -23.80 1.16
N ARG A 216 67.01 -24.05 2.07
CA ARG A 216 67.06 -23.51 3.44
C ARG A 216 68.31 -23.98 4.20
N GLN A 217 68.72 -25.23 4.06
CA GLN A 217 69.95 -25.73 4.70
C GLN A 217 71.20 -25.05 4.13
N ARG A 218 71.23 -24.78 2.82
CA ARG A 218 72.35 -24.05 2.20
C ARG A 218 72.43 -22.61 2.69
N TYR A 219 71.30 -21.91 2.78
CA TYR A 219 71.28 -20.59 3.39
C TYR A 219 71.73 -20.61 4.85
N LYS A 220 71.37 -21.64 5.62
CA LYS A 220 71.86 -21.82 6.99
C LYS A 220 73.38 -22.05 7.07
N SER A 221 73.98 -22.71 6.09
CA SER A 221 75.45 -22.89 6.06
C SER A 221 76.23 -21.63 5.66
N LEU A 222 75.55 -20.59 5.16
CA LEU A 222 76.14 -19.32 4.75
C LEU A 222 76.16 -18.27 5.87
N VAL A 223 75.62 -18.59 7.05
CA VAL A 223 75.48 -17.71 8.21
C VAL A 223 76.03 -18.38 9.45
#